data_AF-A0A5P0JHK9-F1
#
_entry.id   AF-A0A5P0JHK9-F1
#
_cell.length_a   1.000
_cell.length_b   1.000
_cell.length_c   1.000
_cell.angle_alpha   90.00
_cell.angle_beta   90.00
_cell.angle_gamma   90.00
#
_symmetry.space_group_name_H-M   'P 1'
#
loop_
_entity.id
_entity.type
_entity.pdbx_description
1 polymer ?
#
loop_
_entity_poly.entity_id
_entity_poly.type
_entity_poly.pdbx_seq_one_letter_code
_entity_poly.pdbx_strand_id
1 'polypeptide(L)'
;MFRGNFSIKDKLQEKIALTDAIVSQSPDGWLIHFSRGSDISATLNISADDQGRLLLELQNDNLNHNRIWLRLAAQPEDHIYGCGEQFSYFDLRGKPFPLWTSEQGVGRNKQTYVTWQADCKENAGGDYYWTFFPQPTFVSTQKYYCHVDNSCYMNFDFSAPEYHELALWEDKATLRFECADTYISLLEKLTALLGRQPELPDWIYDGVTLGIQGGTEVCQKKLDTMRNAGVKVNGIWAQDWSGIRMTSFGKRVMWNWKWNSENYPQLDS
;
A
#
# COMPACT_ATOMS: atom_id res chain seq x y z
N MET A 1 1.59 11.99 14.49
CA MET A 1 2.64 11.80 13.46
C MET A 1 3.93 12.44 13.94
N PHE A 2 5.07 11.77 13.77
CA PHE A 2 6.40 12.33 14.03
C PHE A 2 7.34 11.94 12.88
N ARG A 3 7.74 12.93 12.06
CA ARG A 3 8.65 12.73 10.90
C ARG A 3 8.22 11.57 9.97
N GLY A 4 6.93 11.49 9.64
CA GLY A 4 6.38 10.42 8.78
C GLY A 4 6.05 9.10 9.51
N ASN A 5 6.40 8.96 10.80
CA ASN A 5 6.01 7.82 11.62
C ASN A 5 4.67 8.09 12.32
N PHE A 6 3.79 7.09 12.37
CA PHE A 6 2.48 7.21 13.00
C PHE A 6 2.32 6.22 14.15
N SER A 7 1.82 6.70 15.29
CA SER A 7 1.29 5.85 16.36
C SER A 7 -0.22 5.93 16.28
N ILE A 8 -0.84 4.89 15.72
CA ILE A 8 -2.28 4.83 15.49
C ILE A 8 -2.89 3.96 16.58
N LYS A 9 -3.91 4.47 17.26
CA LYS A 9 -4.69 3.76 18.26
C LYS A 9 -6.16 4.04 18.00
N ASP A 10 -6.98 2.99 18.00
CA ASP A 10 -8.43 3.14 17.96
C ASP A 10 -9.00 3.11 19.38
N LYS A 11 -10.00 3.95 19.65
CA LYS A 11 -10.82 3.86 20.86
C LYS A 11 -12.24 3.55 20.42
N LEU A 12 -12.48 2.26 20.18
CA LEU A 12 -13.75 1.77 19.70
C LEU A 12 -14.81 1.86 20.81
N GLN A 13 -15.89 2.58 20.55
CA GLN A 13 -17.04 2.67 21.48
C GLN A 13 -17.94 1.45 21.32
N GLU A 14 -18.30 1.13 20.09
CA GLU A 14 -19.24 0.05 19.78
C GLU A 14 -18.79 -0.72 18.53
N LYS A 15 -18.92 -2.05 18.59
CA LYS A 15 -18.81 -2.96 17.44
C LYS A 15 -19.97 -3.92 17.52
N ILE A 16 -20.98 -3.70 16.68
CA ILE A 16 -22.27 -4.38 16.78
C ILE A 16 -22.46 -5.23 15.53
N ALA A 17 -22.61 -6.54 15.72
CA ALA A 17 -22.95 -7.44 14.62
C ALA A 17 -24.40 -7.23 14.18
N LEU A 18 -24.62 -7.04 12.89
CA LEU A 18 -25.95 -7.00 12.27
C LEU A 18 -26.36 -8.44 11.96
N THR A 19 -27.34 -8.95 12.71
CA THR A 19 -27.70 -10.37 12.72
C THR A 19 -28.91 -10.69 11.86
N ASP A 20 -29.68 -9.67 11.49
CA ASP A 20 -30.86 -9.78 10.64
C ASP A 20 -30.51 -9.26 9.24
N ALA A 21 -31.06 -9.90 8.21
CA ALA A 21 -30.84 -9.52 6.82
C ALA A 21 -32.12 -9.70 6.00
N ILE A 22 -32.47 -8.66 5.24
CA ILE A 22 -33.55 -8.71 4.25
C ILE A 22 -32.90 -8.54 2.87
N VAL A 23 -33.11 -9.53 2.02
CA VAL A 23 -32.63 -9.52 0.64
C VAL A 23 -33.77 -9.15 -0.29
N SER A 24 -33.54 -8.16 -1.15
CA SER A 24 -34.46 -7.77 -2.21
C SER A 24 -33.74 -7.66 -3.54
N GLN A 25 -34.50 -7.80 -4.62
CA GLN A 25 -33.97 -7.65 -5.98
C GLN A 25 -33.94 -6.18 -6.35
N SER A 26 -32.85 -5.74 -6.97
CA SER A 26 -32.74 -4.43 -7.63
C SER A 26 -32.68 -4.64 -9.16
N PRO A 27 -32.88 -3.60 -9.99
CA PRO A 27 -32.83 -3.75 -11.45
C PRO A 27 -31.54 -4.39 -11.97
N ASP A 28 -30.42 -4.10 -11.30
CA ASP A 28 -29.07 -4.47 -11.73
C ASP A 28 -28.38 -5.47 -10.79
N GLY A 29 -29.13 -6.09 -9.87
CA GLY A 29 -28.59 -7.07 -8.92
C GLY A 29 -29.43 -7.26 -7.67
N TRP A 30 -28.79 -7.14 -6.50
CA TRP A 30 -29.40 -7.42 -5.20
C TRP A 30 -29.12 -6.31 -4.20
N LEU A 31 -30.10 -6.04 -3.35
CA LEU A 31 -29.95 -5.17 -2.19
C LEU A 31 -30.11 -6.02 -0.93
N ILE A 32 -29.14 -5.93 -0.02
CA ILE A 32 -29.20 -6.60 1.29
C ILE A 32 -29.22 -5.52 2.36
N HIS A 33 -30.33 -5.43 3.08
CA HIS A 33 -30.45 -4.57 4.24
C HIS A 33 -30.16 -5.39 5.50
N PHE A 34 -29.04 -5.08 6.14
CA PHE A 34 -28.63 -5.68 7.40
C PHE A 34 -29.11 -4.83 8.56
N SER A 35 -29.58 -5.45 9.63
CA SER A 35 -30.00 -4.72 10.83
C SER A 35 -29.74 -5.48 12.13
N ARG A 36 -29.83 -4.73 13.22
CA ARG A 36 -29.96 -5.24 14.58
C ARG A 36 -30.95 -4.37 15.35
N GLY A 37 -32.16 -4.89 15.54
CA GLY A 37 -33.27 -4.09 16.03
C GLY A 37 -33.68 -3.01 15.02
N SER A 38 -34.23 -1.90 15.50
CA SER A 38 -34.76 -0.83 14.65
C SER A 38 -33.75 0.26 14.29
N ASP A 39 -32.67 0.40 15.06
CA ASP A 39 -31.88 1.65 15.09
C ASP A 39 -30.50 1.51 14.44
N ILE A 40 -30.02 0.28 14.23
CA ILE A 40 -28.70 0.01 13.68
C ILE A 40 -28.86 -0.83 12.43
N SER A 41 -28.50 -0.25 11.30
CA SER A 41 -28.58 -0.90 10.01
C SER A 41 -27.50 -0.42 9.04
N ALA A 42 -27.25 -1.26 8.05
CA ALA A 42 -26.40 -0.96 6.93
C ALA A 42 -26.96 -1.64 5.67
N THR A 43 -26.75 -1.00 4.53
CA THR A 43 -27.23 -1.47 3.25
C THR A 43 -26.04 -1.89 2.39
N LEU A 44 -26.13 -3.08 1.79
CA LEU A 44 -25.20 -3.61 0.79
C LEU A 44 -25.91 -3.70 -0.56
N ASN A 45 -25.46 -2.93 -1.53
CA ASN A 45 -25.83 -3.10 -2.92
C ASN A 45 -24.83 -4.03 -3.62
N ILE A 46 -25.34 -5.05 -4.31
CA ILE A 46 -24.56 -6.04 -5.05
C ILE A 46 -24.96 -5.92 -6.52
N SER A 47 -24.01 -5.57 -7.37
CA SER A 47 -24.23 -5.42 -8.81
C SER A 47 -22.98 -5.83 -9.59
N ALA A 48 -23.01 -5.62 -10.90
CA ALA A 48 -21.82 -5.65 -11.74
C ALA A 48 -21.53 -4.24 -12.26
N ASP A 49 -20.26 -3.88 -12.37
CA ASP A 49 -19.87 -2.65 -13.05
C ASP A 49 -19.88 -2.80 -14.58
N ASP A 50 -19.52 -1.73 -15.29
CA ASP A 50 -19.50 -1.65 -16.75
C ASP A 50 -18.56 -2.67 -17.42
N GLN A 51 -17.58 -3.18 -16.69
CA GLN A 51 -16.64 -4.21 -17.15
C GLN A 51 -17.05 -5.63 -16.68
N GLY A 52 -18.20 -5.76 -16.01
CA GLY A 52 -18.72 -7.03 -15.50
C GLY A 52 -18.06 -7.50 -14.21
N ARG A 53 -17.32 -6.64 -13.50
CA ARG A 53 -16.73 -6.97 -12.19
C ARG A 53 -17.81 -6.93 -11.13
N LEU A 54 -17.75 -7.85 -10.16
CA LEU A 54 -18.67 -7.83 -9.03
C LEU A 54 -18.39 -6.58 -8.19
N LEU A 55 -19.42 -5.76 -8.00
CA LEU A 55 -19.39 -4.51 -7.27
C LEU A 55 -20.22 -4.65 -5.99
N LEU A 56 -19.60 -4.38 -4.85
CA LEU A 56 -20.26 -4.30 -3.55
C LEU A 56 -20.18 -2.86 -3.04
N GLU A 57 -21.32 -2.22 -2.83
CA GLU A 57 -21.39 -0.90 -2.20
C GLU A 57 -22.05 -1.02 -0.83
N LEU A 58 -21.27 -0.82 0.22
CA LEU A 58 -21.71 -0.84 1.61
C LEU A 58 -21.93 0.59 2.10
N GLN A 59 -23.03 0.81 2.81
CA GLN A 59 -23.34 2.09 3.45
C GLN A 59 -23.97 1.83 4.82
N ASN A 60 -23.43 2.44 5.87
CA ASN A 60 -24.13 2.54 7.15
C ASN A 60 -25.27 3.56 7.01
N ASP A 61 -26.48 3.21 7.46
CA ASP A 61 -27.64 4.09 7.29
C ASP A 61 -27.56 5.32 8.23
N ASN A 62 -26.91 5.16 9.39
CA ASN A 62 -26.57 6.26 10.29
C ASN A 62 -25.15 6.76 10.00
N LEU A 63 -25.04 7.98 9.48
CA LEU A 63 -23.76 8.61 9.11
C LEU A 63 -22.81 8.87 10.29
N ASN A 64 -23.29 8.74 11.53
CA ASN A 64 -22.41 8.80 12.71
C ASN A 64 -21.63 7.49 12.93
N HIS A 65 -22.02 6.39 12.28
CA HIS A 65 -21.30 5.12 12.34
C HIS A 65 -20.12 5.15 11.35
N ASN A 66 -18.94 5.44 11.86
CA ASN A 66 -17.71 5.67 11.08
C ASN A 66 -16.79 4.45 11.00
N ARG A 67 -17.36 3.25 11.17
CA ARG A 67 -16.63 1.98 11.09
C ARG A 67 -17.48 0.94 10.38
N ILE A 68 -16.84 0.18 9.50
CA ILE A 68 -17.41 -1.01 8.86
C ILE A 68 -16.44 -2.16 9.09
N TRP A 69 -16.98 -3.32 9.46
CA TRP A 69 -16.26 -4.59 9.40
C TRP A 69 -17.01 -5.53 8.48
N LEU A 70 -16.35 -5.93 7.39
CA LEU A 70 -16.87 -6.92 6.45
C LEU A 70 -16.10 -8.23 6.63
N ARG A 71 -16.83 -9.34 6.83
CA ARG A 71 -16.24 -10.68 6.82
C ARG A 71 -16.46 -11.34 5.47
N LEU A 72 -15.37 -11.73 4.84
CA LEU A 72 -15.37 -12.55 3.62
C LEU A 72 -15.06 -13.98 4.03
N ALA A 73 -15.82 -14.95 3.53
CA ALA A 73 -15.58 -16.36 3.81
C ALA A 73 -14.18 -16.77 3.31
N ALA A 74 -13.50 -17.61 4.09
CA ALA A 74 -12.17 -18.12 3.79
C ALA A 74 -12.06 -19.60 4.13
N GLN A 75 -11.11 -20.28 3.50
CA GLN A 75 -10.71 -21.64 3.85
C GLN A 75 -9.42 -21.62 4.68
N PRO A 76 -9.23 -22.53 5.65
CA PRO A 76 -8.02 -22.59 6.46
C PRO A 76 -6.71 -22.64 5.65
N GLU A 77 -6.74 -23.31 4.50
CA GLU A 77 -5.63 -23.47 3.55
C GLU A 77 -5.43 -22.30 2.58
N ASP A 78 -6.28 -21.27 2.63
CA ASP A 78 -6.11 -20.10 1.77
C ASP A 78 -4.80 -19.36 2.08
N HIS A 79 -4.10 -18.98 1.03
CA HIS A 79 -3.01 -18.02 1.09
C HIS A 79 -3.45 -16.70 0.46
N ILE A 80 -2.99 -15.60 1.04
CA ILE A 80 -3.41 -14.24 0.67
C ILE A 80 -2.18 -13.39 0.36
N TYR A 81 -2.20 -12.65 -0.74
CA TYR A 81 -1.07 -11.83 -1.19
C TYR A 81 -1.51 -10.40 -1.51
N GLY A 82 -0.56 -9.47 -1.50
CA GLY A 82 -0.80 -8.08 -1.87
C GLY A 82 -0.78 -7.14 -0.67
N CYS A 83 -1.88 -6.43 -0.44
CA CYS A 83 -1.97 -5.30 0.48
C CYS A 83 -0.94 -4.19 0.17
N GLY A 84 -0.59 -4.01 -1.10
CA GLY A 84 0.46 -3.10 -1.57
C GLY A 84 1.85 -3.76 -1.55
N GLU A 85 2.89 -2.95 -1.29
CA GLU A 85 4.26 -3.43 -1.14
C GLU A 85 4.54 -3.86 0.30
N GLN A 86 4.62 -5.17 0.54
CA GLN A 86 4.87 -5.74 1.86
C GLN A 86 6.32 -6.23 2.00
N PHE A 87 7.04 -5.71 2.99
CA PHE A 87 8.48 -5.97 3.14
C PHE A 87 8.82 -7.18 4.03
N SER A 88 7.87 -7.72 4.80
CA SER A 88 8.13 -8.78 5.79
C SER A 88 7.49 -10.11 5.47
N TYR A 89 6.26 -10.09 4.97
CA TYR A 89 5.47 -11.28 4.67
C TYR A 89 4.86 -11.10 3.29
N PHE A 90 5.12 -12.06 2.40
CA PHE A 90 4.47 -12.09 1.09
C PHE A 90 3.09 -12.76 1.20
N ASP A 91 3.03 -13.93 1.83
CA ASP A 91 1.77 -14.53 2.28
C ASP A 91 1.31 -13.87 3.57
N LEU A 92 0.14 -13.25 3.52
CA LEU A 92 -0.48 -12.44 4.54
C LEU A 92 -1.35 -13.26 5.49
N ARG A 93 -1.54 -14.56 5.21
CA ARG A 93 -2.37 -15.43 6.05
C ARG A 93 -1.88 -15.45 7.50
N GLY A 94 -2.82 -15.45 8.45
CA GLY A 94 -2.50 -15.56 9.88
C GLY A 94 -2.20 -14.24 10.58
N LYS A 95 -2.23 -13.09 9.89
CA LYS A 95 -1.87 -11.78 10.48
C LYS A 95 -2.81 -10.64 10.04
N PRO A 96 -2.93 -9.59 10.85
CA PRO A 96 -3.54 -8.32 10.44
C PRO A 96 -2.54 -7.39 9.75
N PHE A 97 -3.03 -6.64 8.77
CA PHE A 97 -2.26 -5.65 8.02
C PHE A 97 -2.99 -4.31 8.00
N PRO A 98 -2.58 -3.37 8.88
CA PRO A 98 -2.94 -1.97 8.77
C PRO A 98 -2.49 -1.39 7.44
N LEU A 99 -3.39 -0.69 6.77
CA LEU A 99 -3.14 -0.04 5.49
C LEU A 99 -3.14 1.46 5.70
N TRP A 100 -1.94 1.99 5.95
CA TRP A 100 -1.70 3.42 6.15
C TRP A 100 -0.27 3.76 5.73
N THR A 101 -0.11 4.66 4.76
CA THR A 101 1.24 5.03 4.28
C THR A 101 2.02 5.75 5.38
N SER A 102 3.24 5.32 5.60
CA SER A 102 4.16 5.92 6.56
C SER A 102 5.61 5.67 6.16
N GLU A 103 6.55 6.20 6.93
CA GLU A 103 7.90 5.65 6.94
C GLU A 103 7.84 4.13 7.17
N GLN A 104 8.66 3.36 6.45
CA GLN A 104 8.64 1.89 6.54
C GLN A 104 9.19 1.34 7.87
N GLY A 105 9.94 2.16 8.62
CA GLY A 105 10.66 1.78 9.83
C GLY A 105 12.10 1.33 9.62
N VAL A 106 12.93 1.50 10.64
CA VAL A 106 14.35 1.14 10.66
C VAL A 106 14.53 -0.17 11.45
N GLY A 107 14.92 -1.23 10.75
CA GLY A 107 15.05 -2.59 11.28
C GLY A 107 13.74 -3.38 11.28
N ARG A 108 12.60 -2.77 11.66
CA ARG A 108 11.24 -3.35 11.52
C ARG A 108 11.02 -4.67 12.28
N ASN A 109 11.87 -4.97 13.25
CA ASN A 109 11.76 -6.16 14.09
C ASN A 109 12.10 -5.78 15.53
N LYS A 110 11.07 -5.79 16.39
CA LYS A 110 11.16 -5.36 17.80
C LYS A 110 12.16 -6.17 18.66
N GLN A 111 12.62 -7.32 18.17
CA GLN A 111 13.65 -8.13 18.84
C GLN A 111 15.08 -7.69 18.52
N THR A 112 15.27 -6.73 17.61
CA THR A 112 16.61 -6.29 17.20
C THR A 112 17.03 -5.02 17.91
N TYR A 113 18.33 -4.91 18.21
CA TYR A 113 18.91 -3.73 18.82
C TYR A 113 18.70 -2.46 17.98
N VAL A 114 18.79 -2.59 16.64
CA VAL A 114 18.60 -1.46 15.70
C VAL A 114 17.19 -0.88 15.79
N THR A 115 16.16 -1.74 15.79
CA THR A 115 14.77 -1.28 15.92
C THR A 115 14.51 -0.65 17.28
N TRP A 116 15.02 -1.24 18.36
CA TRP A 116 14.92 -0.66 19.70
C TRP A 116 15.56 0.74 19.76
N GLN A 117 16.77 0.91 19.22
CA GLN A 117 17.43 2.22 19.18
C GLN A 117 16.65 3.26 18.36
N ALA A 118 16.11 2.86 17.21
CA ALA A 118 15.31 3.73 16.35
C ALA A 118 13.99 4.15 17.03
N ASP A 119 13.35 3.25 17.76
CA ASP A 119 12.16 3.55 18.56
C ASP A 119 12.48 4.53 19.70
N CYS A 120 13.54 4.28 20.47
CA CYS A 120 13.93 5.15 21.59
C CYS A 120 14.31 6.57 21.16
N LYS A 121 14.93 6.74 19.98
CA LYS A 121 15.37 8.05 19.50
C LYS A 121 14.27 8.83 18.79
N GLU A 122 13.53 8.18 17.89
CA GLU A 122 12.64 8.90 16.96
C GLU A 122 11.30 8.18 16.71
N ASN A 123 10.96 7.14 17.48
CA ASN A 123 9.77 6.30 17.24
C ASN A 123 9.71 5.78 15.79
N ALA A 124 10.88 5.42 15.25
CA ALA A 124 11.10 5.11 13.84
C ALA A 124 11.49 3.65 13.59
N GLY A 125 11.40 2.76 14.60
CA GLY A 125 11.74 1.35 14.43
C GLY A 125 10.75 0.60 13.54
N GLY A 126 9.49 1.06 13.51
CA GLY A 126 8.40 0.47 12.73
C GLY A 126 8.08 -0.97 13.14
N ASP A 127 7.30 -1.65 12.30
CA ASP A 127 6.87 -3.03 12.54
C ASP A 127 6.67 -3.76 11.20
N TYR A 128 6.33 -5.05 11.25
CA TYR A 128 6.27 -5.90 10.07
C TYR A 128 5.35 -5.41 8.95
N TYR A 129 4.30 -4.66 9.30
CA TYR A 129 3.26 -4.15 8.39
C TYR A 129 3.52 -2.73 7.89
N TRP A 130 4.52 -2.01 8.42
CA TRP A 130 4.81 -0.64 7.98
C TRP A 130 5.37 -0.66 6.57
N THR A 131 4.81 0.17 5.70
CA THR A 131 5.21 0.28 4.30
C THR A 131 4.94 1.70 3.78
N PHE A 132 5.76 2.12 2.81
CA PHE A 132 5.51 3.35 2.07
C PHE A 132 4.29 3.24 1.16
N PHE A 133 3.97 2.03 0.70
CA PHE A 133 2.94 1.80 -0.30
C PHE A 133 1.99 0.68 0.13
N PRO A 134 1.11 0.92 1.13
CA PRO A 134 -0.03 0.04 1.35
C PRO A 134 -1.08 0.29 0.27
N GLN A 135 -1.79 -0.77 -0.10
CA GLN A 135 -2.91 -0.68 -1.02
C GLN A 135 -4.01 -1.63 -0.53
N PRO A 136 -5.30 -1.21 -0.50
CA PRO A 136 -6.40 -2.06 -0.04
C PRO A 136 -6.82 -3.04 -1.13
N THR A 137 -5.90 -3.91 -1.52
CA THR A 137 -6.10 -4.93 -2.55
C THR A 137 -5.40 -6.20 -2.15
N PHE A 138 -6.11 -7.32 -2.13
CA PHE A 138 -5.50 -8.62 -1.93
C PHE A 138 -5.92 -9.61 -3.01
N VAL A 139 -5.08 -10.63 -3.21
CA VAL A 139 -5.31 -11.78 -4.09
C VAL A 139 -5.38 -13.03 -3.24
N SER A 140 -6.36 -13.88 -3.49
CA SER A 140 -6.54 -15.17 -2.79
C SER A 140 -6.11 -16.34 -3.66
N THR A 141 -5.67 -17.42 -3.04
CA THR A 141 -5.44 -18.71 -3.70
C THR A 141 -6.68 -19.31 -4.35
N GLN A 142 -7.88 -18.86 -3.95
CA GLN A 142 -9.15 -19.16 -4.64
C GLN A 142 -9.31 -18.44 -5.99
N LYS A 143 -8.26 -17.73 -6.46
CA LYS A 143 -8.15 -17.06 -7.76
C LYS A 143 -9.15 -15.93 -8.00
N TYR A 144 -9.33 -15.11 -6.97
CA TYR A 144 -9.97 -13.82 -7.08
C TYR A 144 -9.09 -12.73 -6.48
N TYR A 145 -9.29 -11.49 -6.91
CA TYR A 145 -8.81 -10.32 -6.19
C TYR A 145 -9.99 -9.60 -5.52
N CYS A 146 -9.71 -8.92 -4.41
CA CYS A 146 -10.61 -7.97 -3.78
C CYS A 146 -9.91 -6.63 -3.71
N HIS A 147 -10.51 -5.58 -4.27
CA HIS A 147 -10.02 -4.20 -4.20
C HIS A 147 -11.06 -3.32 -3.51
N VAL A 148 -10.65 -2.52 -2.53
CA VAL A 148 -11.52 -1.52 -1.90
C VAL A 148 -11.17 -0.13 -2.45
N ASP A 149 -12.16 0.54 -3.03
CA ASP A 149 -12.04 1.87 -3.63
C ASP A 149 -12.29 2.98 -2.58
N ASN A 150 -11.40 3.04 -1.60
CA ASN A 150 -11.42 4.00 -0.51
C ASN A 150 -9.97 4.35 -0.12
N SER A 151 -9.77 5.55 0.43
CA SER A 151 -8.47 6.03 0.93
C SER A 151 -8.42 6.19 2.45
N CYS A 152 -9.47 5.77 3.17
CA CYS A 152 -9.49 5.78 4.62
C CYS A 152 -8.49 4.78 5.22
N TYR A 153 -8.27 4.89 6.54
CA TYR A 153 -7.53 3.85 7.25
C TYR A 153 -8.29 2.53 7.17
N MET A 154 -7.57 1.46 6.87
CA MET A 154 -8.10 0.11 6.90
C MET A 154 -7.18 -0.83 7.65
N ASN A 155 -7.73 -1.94 8.13
CA ASN A 155 -6.97 -3.06 8.63
C ASN A 155 -7.55 -4.35 8.05
N PHE A 156 -6.78 -5.04 7.22
CA PHE A 156 -7.17 -6.33 6.66
C PHE A 156 -6.64 -7.42 7.57
N ASP A 157 -7.54 -8.13 8.26
CA ASP A 157 -7.20 -9.19 9.19
C ASP A 157 -7.44 -10.57 8.58
N PHE A 158 -6.35 -11.28 8.31
CA PHE A 158 -6.34 -12.63 7.74
C PHE A 158 -6.03 -13.70 8.80
N SER A 159 -6.08 -13.36 10.09
CA SER A 159 -5.72 -14.26 11.19
C SER A 159 -6.72 -15.39 11.45
N ALA A 160 -8.01 -15.15 11.19
CA ALA A 160 -9.05 -16.14 11.40
C ALA A 160 -9.04 -17.22 10.30
N PRO A 161 -9.21 -18.51 10.63
CA PRO A 161 -9.17 -19.59 9.64
C PRO A 161 -10.37 -19.57 8.69
N GLU A 162 -11.55 -19.15 9.14
CA GLU A 162 -12.80 -19.28 8.38
C GLU A 162 -13.23 -17.98 7.67
N TYR A 163 -12.56 -16.86 7.93
CA TYR A 163 -12.88 -15.59 7.30
C TYR A 163 -11.69 -14.64 7.22
N HIS A 164 -11.80 -13.66 6.33
CA HIS A 164 -10.99 -12.45 6.30
C HIS A 164 -11.86 -11.29 6.80
N GLU A 165 -11.38 -10.53 7.79
CA GLU A 165 -12.12 -9.38 8.33
C GLU A 165 -11.49 -8.08 7.82
N LEU A 166 -12.21 -7.36 6.97
CA LEU A 166 -11.80 -6.06 6.46
C LEU A 166 -12.40 -4.98 7.34
N ALA A 167 -11.57 -4.30 8.13
CA ALA A 167 -11.97 -3.15 8.92
C ALA A 167 -11.72 -1.87 8.13
N LEU A 168 -12.72 -1.01 8.02
CA LEU A 168 -12.65 0.29 7.33
C LEU A 168 -13.07 1.39 8.28
N TRP A 169 -12.33 2.49 8.32
CA TRP A 169 -12.67 3.68 9.11
C TRP A 169 -13.46 4.68 8.27
N GLU A 170 -14.63 4.25 7.81
CA GLU A 170 -15.57 5.03 7.01
C GLU A 170 -16.99 4.50 7.24
N ASP A 171 -18.00 5.27 6.84
CA ASP A 171 -19.42 4.88 6.83
C ASP A 171 -19.87 4.30 5.48
N LYS A 172 -19.05 4.44 4.43
CA LYS A 172 -19.27 3.91 3.09
C LYS A 172 -18.05 3.17 2.56
N ALA A 173 -18.25 2.03 1.90
CA ALA A 173 -17.18 1.30 1.24
C ALA A 173 -17.61 0.78 -0.12
N THR A 174 -16.73 0.86 -1.12
CA THR A 174 -16.94 0.22 -2.43
C THR A 174 -15.89 -0.84 -2.64
N LEU A 175 -16.31 -2.09 -2.90
CA LEU A 175 -15.41 -3.21 -3.14
C LEU A 175 -15.65 -3.77 -4.54
N ARG A 176 -14.56 -4.13 -5.21
CA ARG A 176 -14.59 -4.79 -6.51
C ARG A 176 -13.93 -6.15 -6.42
N PHE A 177 -14.59 -7.15 -6.99
CA PHE A 177 -14.09 -8.51 -7.10
C PHE A 177 -14.07 -8.96 -8.55
N GLU A 178 -13.05 -9.72 -8.89
CA GLU A 178 -13.02 -10.45 -10.15
C GLU A 178 -12.26 -11.76 -9.96
N CYS A 179 -12.72 -12.80 -10.66
CA CYS A 179 -12.12 -14.12 -10.66
C CYS A 179 -11.46 -14.42 -12.01
N ALA A 180 -10.52 -15.36 -12.01
CA ALA A 180 -9.96 -15.94 -13.22
C ALA A 180 -9.50 -17.38 -13.01
N ASP A 181 -9.36 -18.15 -14.09
CA ASP A 181 -8.91 -19.54 -14.02
C ASP A 181 -7.42 -19.69 -13.68
N THR A 182 -6.63 -18.64 -13.97
CA THR A 182 -5.17 -18.58 -13.74
C THR A 182 -4.77 -17.26 -13.08
N TYR A 183 -3.66 -17.25 -12.34
CA TYR A 183 -3.13 -16.02 -11.72
C TYR A 183 -2.62 -15.00 -12.76
N ILE A 184 -2.18 -15.45 -13.94
CA ILE A 184 -1.77 -14.54 -15.03
C ILE A 184 -2.99 -13.74 -15.50
N SER A 185 -4.09 -14.43 -15.83
CA SER A 185 -5.33 -13.78 -16.23
C SER A 185 -5.93 -12.92 -15.11
N LEU A 186 -5.77 -13.33 -13.85
CA LEU A 186 -6.18 -12.52 -12.70
C LEU A 186 -5.38 -11.22 -12.61
N LEU A 187 -4.07 -11.26 -12.86
CA LEU A 187 -3.21 -10.08 -12.87
C LEU A 187 -3.52 -9.16 -14.06
N GLU A 188 -3.83 -9.72 -15.23
CA GLU A 188 -4.27 -8.94 -16.40
C GLU A 188 -5.55 -8.14 -16.10
N LYS A 189 -6.50 -8.78 -15.41
CA LYS A 189 -7.76 -8.16 -14.93
C LYS A 189 -7.50 -7.10 -13.88
N LEU A 190 -6.69 -7.41 -12.86
CA LEU A 190 -6.35 -6.45 -11.81
C LEU A 190 -5.64 -5.20 -12.39
N THR A 191 -4.73 -5.37 -13.33
CA THR A 191 -4.06 -4.25 -14.00
C THR A 191 -4.96 -3.51 -15.00
N ALA A 192 -6.02 -4.14 -15.51
CA ALA A 192 -7.07 -3.45 -16.25
C ALA A 192 -7.90 -2.52 -15.34
N LEU A 193 -8.06 -2.87 -14.05
CA LEU A 193 -8.64 -1.99 -13.04
C LEU A 193 -7.68 -0.86 -12.63
N LEU A 194 -6.41 -1.17 -12.32
CA LEU A 194 -5.48 -0.23 -11.68
C LEU A 194 -4.56 0.54 -12.65
N GLY A 195 -4.53 0.14 -13.91
CA GLY A 195 -3.62 0.67 -14.93
C GLY A 195 -2.34 -0.16 -15.10
N ARG A 196 -1.67 0.06 -16.23
CA ARG A 196 -0.42 -0.61 -16.63
C ARG A 196 0.67 0.43 -16.86
N GLN A 197 1.89 0.09 -16.43
CA GLN A 197 3.05 0.95 -16.68
C GLN A 197 3.46 0.86 -18.16
N PRO A 198 4.06 1.92 -18.73
CA PRO A 198 4.69 1.84 -20.04
C PRO A 198 5.89 0.90 -20.01
N GLU A 199 6.38 0.52 -21.19
CA GLU A 199 7.68 -0.13 -21.32
C GLU A 199 8.80 0.75 -20.74
N LEU A 200 9.82 0.12 -20.17
CA LEU A 200 11.00 0.83 -19.73
C LEU A 200 11.74 1.43 -20.95
N PRO A 201 12.25 2.66 -20.87
CA PRO A 201 13.05 3.24 -21.94
C PRO A 201 14.30 2.38 -22.27
N ASP A 202 14.63 2.25 -23.55
CA ASP A 202 15.72 1.37 -24.03
C ASP A 202 17.06 1.61 -23.32
N TRP A 203 17.38 2.87 -23.01
CA TRP A 203 18.65 3.23 -22.36
C TRP A 203 18.85 2.57 -20.99
N ILE A 204 17.77 2.14 -20.32
CA ILE A 204 17.88 1.42 -19.04
C ILE A 204 18.70 0.13 -19.21
N TYR A 205 18.57 -0.54 -20.35
CA TYR A 205 19.26 -1.82 -20.61
C TYR A 205 20.74 -1.67 -20.94
N ASP A 206 21.23 -0.44 -21.16
CA ASP A 206 22.62 -0.17 -21.54
C ASP A 206 23.62 -0.34 -20.39
N GLY A 207 23.17 -0.52 -19.14
CA GLY A 207 24.05 -0.67 -17.99
C GLY A 207 23.40 -0.40 -16.64
N VAL A 208 24.23 -0.12 -15.63
CA VAL A 208 23.78 0.29 -14.29
C VAL A 208 23.64 1.81 -14.20
N THR A 209 22.60 2.28 -13.50
CA THR A 209 22.47 3.69 -13.10
C THR A 209 23.23 3.91 -11.80
N LEU A 210 24.25 4.76 -11.82
CA LEU A 210 25.06 5.03 -10.63
C LEU A 210 24.36 6.04 -9.71
N GLY A 211 23.89 5.59 -8.55
CA GLY A 211 23.42 6.45 -7.47
C GLY A 211 24.61 7.09 -6.72
N ILE A 212 25.07 8.24 -7.18
CA ILE A 212 26.27 8.91 -6.64
C ILE A 212 26.02 10.40 -6.41
N GLN A 213 26.77 10.98 -5.48
CA GLN A 213 26.62 12.36 -5.02
C GLN A 213 27.99 13.02 -4.83
N GLY A 214 28.02 14.35 -4.78
CA GLY A 214 29.22 15.13 -4.46
C GLY A 214 29.64 16.16 -5.51
N GLY A 215 28.77 16.50 -6.46
CA GLY A 215 29.05 17.49 -7.49
C GLY A 215 29.70 16.92 -8.75
N THR A 216 29.83 17.75 -9.79
CA THR A 216 30.23 17.33 -11.15
C THR A 216 31.53 16.54 -11.16
N GLU A 217 32.61 17.08 -10.59
CA GLU A 217 33.94 16.44 -10.64
C GLU A 217 33.96 15.07 -9.95
N VAL A 218 33.31 14.96 -8.79
CA VAL A 218 33.26 13.71 -8.02
C VAL A 218 32.47 12.65 -8.77
N CYS A 219 31.31 13.04 -9.33
CA CYS A 219 30.47 12.14 -10.11
C CYS A 219 31.18 11.67 -11.39
N GLN A 220 31.85 12.57 -12.11
CA GLN A 220 32.63 12.24 -13.30
C GLN A 220 33.77 11.28 -12.98
N LYS A 221 34.57 11.56 -11.94
CA LYS A 221 35.67 10.67 -11.53
C LYS A 221 35.19 9.26 -11.20
N LYS A 222 34.05 9.12 -10.52
CA LYS A 222 33.45 7.82 -10.20
C LYS A 222 32.95 7.11 -11.46
N LEU A 223 32.32 7.83 -12.38
CA LEU A 223 31.89 7.30 -13.67
C LEU A 223 33.09 6.75 -14.46
N ASP A 224 34.15 7.53 -14.59
CA ASP A 224 35.37 7.13 -15.32
C ASP A 224 36.01 5.90 -14.68
N THR A 225 36.07 5.85 -13.35
CA THR A 225 36.58 4.68 -12.62
C THR A 225 35.79 3.42 -12.96
N MET A 226 34.45 3.50 -12.95
CA MET A 226 33.59 2.35 -13.27
C MET A 226 33.73 1.92 -14.74
N ARG A 227 33.75 2.88 -15.67
CA ARG A 227 33.92 2.60 -17.10
C ARG A 227 35.29 2.00 -17.42
N ASN A 228 36.36 2.54 -16.84
CA ASN A 228 37.72 2.01 -16.99
C ASN A 228 37.87 0.59 -16.41
N ALA A 229 37.05 0.24 -15.41
CA ALA A 229 36.96 -1.12 -14.89
C ALA A 229 36.08 -2.06 -15.75
N GLY A 230 35.55 -1.59 -16.88
CA GLY A 230 34.73 -2.38 -17.80
C GLY A 230 33.23 -2.45 -17.44
N VAL A 231 32.76 -1.64 -16.48
CA VAL A 231 31.34 -1.62 -16.11
C VAL A 231 30.54 -0.84 -17.14
N LYS A 232 29.48 -1.44 -17.66
CA LYS A 232 28.47 -0.77 -18.48
C LYS A 232 27.63 0.15 -17.60
N VAL A 233 27.70 1.46 -17.85
CA VAL A 233 26.98 2.49 -17.09
C VAL A 233 26.07 3.26 -18.04
N ASN A 234 24.77 3.23 -17.77
CA ASN A 234 23.76 3.90 -18.59
C ASN A 234 23.52 5.36 -18.16
N GLY A 235 23.85 5.72 -16.92
CA GLY A 235 23.58 7.05 -16.39
C GLY A 235 24.04 7.25 -14.96
N ILE A 236 23.88 8.49 -14.49
CA ILE A 236 24.13 8.90 -13.12
C ILE A 236 22.82 9.41 -12.53
N TRP A 237 22.47 8.92 -11.35
CA TRP A 237 21.40 9.47 -10.53
C TRP A 237 22.00 10.24 -9.35
N ALA A 238 22.05 11.57 -9.49
CA ALA A 238 22.60 12.48 -8.50
C ALA A 238 21.51 13.14 -7.66
N GLN A 239 21.13 12.52 -6.53
CA GLN A 239 20.06 13.06 -5.69
C GLN A 239 20.39 14.45 -5.07
N ASP A 240 21.67 14.84 -4.98
CA ASP A 240 22.09 16.19 -4.53
C ASP A 240 22.24 17.22 -5.66
N TRP A 241 21.66 16.97 -6.84
CA TRP A 241 21.62 17.94 -7.96
C TRP A 241 21.02 19.30 -7.57
N SER A 242 20.06 19.29 -6.63
CA SER A 242 19.45 20.50 -6.05
C SER A 242 20.24 21.12 -4.90
N GLY A 243 21.38 20.52 -4.53
CA GLY A 243 22.20 20.89 -3.40
C GLY A 243 22.01 20.01 -2.16
N ILE A 244 22.74 20.35 -1.11
CA ILE A 244 22.92 19.53 0.09
C ILE A 244 22.44 20.29 1.31
N ARG A 245 21.87 19.57 2.28
CA ARG A 245 21.58 20.07 3.63
C ARG A 245 22.15 19.13 4.68
N MET A 246 23.09 19.62 5.48
CA MET A 246 23.65 18.86 6.59
C MET A 246 22.72 18.89 7.80
N THR A 247 22.46 17.73 8.40
CA THR A 247 21.60 17.57 9.58
C THR A 247 22.23 16.57 10.55
N SER A 248 21.68 16.42 11.76
CA SER A 248 22.11 15.37 12.71
C SER A 248 21.91 13.95 12.17
N PHE A 249 21.01 13.75 11.20
CA PHE A 249 20.81 12.48 10.50
C PHE A 249 21.91 12.21 9.46
N GLY A 250 22.67 13.23 9.06
CA GLY A 250 23.73 13.15 8.06
C GLY A 250 23.51 14.10 6.88
N LYS A 251 24.15 13.76 5.76
CA LYS A 251 24.06 14.48 4.49
C LYS A 251 22.70 14.24 3.84
N ARG A 252 21.81 15.24 3.86
CA ARG A 252 20.51 15.20 3.18
C ARG A 252 20.52 16.09 1.94
N VAL A 253 19.46 16.00 1.14
CA VAL A 253 19.26 16.80 -0.07
C VAL A 253 18.55 18.12 0.25
N MET A 254 18.84 19.16 -0.51
CA MET A 254 18.12 20.42 -0.42
C MET A 254 16.77 20.30 -1.15
N TRP A 255 15.67 20.50 -0.42
CA TRP A 255 14.31 20.46 -0.98
C TRP A 255 13.91 21.80 -1.62
N ASN A 256 14.69 22.19 -2.62
CA ASN A 256 14.39 23.27 -3.54
C ASN A 256 14.69 22.71 -4.93
N TRP A 257 13.65 22.31 -5.68
CA TRP A 257 13.76 21.57 -6.95
C TRP A 257 14.28 22.44 -8.11
N LYS A 258 15.41 23.08 -7.88
CA LYS A 258 16.19 23.87 -8.82
C LYS A 258 17.60 23.34 -8.77
N TRP A 259 18.18 23.21 -9.95
CA TRP A 259 19.57 22.81 -10.09
C TRP A 259 20.49 23.76 -9.30
N ASN A 260 21.39 23.17 -8.52
CA ASN A 260 22.44 23.91 -7.84
C ASN A 260 23.67 23.99 -8.74
N SER A 261 23.80 25.12 -9.44
CA SER A 261 24.89 25.39 -10.38
C SER A 261 26.26 25.52 -9.73
N GLU A 262 26.34 25.80 -8.42
CA GLU A 262 27.61 25.80 -7.69
C GLU A 262 28.11 24.36 -7.47
N ASN A 263 27.20 23.45 -7.13
CA ASN A 263 27.52 22.05 -6.83
C ASN A 263 27.70 21.22 -8.12
N TYR A 264 26.92 21.54 -9.16
CA TYR A 264 26.96 20.86 -10.45
C TYR A 264 27.09 21.86 -11.61
N PRO A 265 28.22 22.57 -11.79
CA PRO A 265 28.35 23.53 -12.88
C PRO A 265 28.13 22.88 -14.26
N GLN A 266 27.51 23.63 -15.18
CA GLN A 266 27.26 23.25 -16.58
C GLN A 266 26.42 21.98 -16.79
N LEU A 267 25.53 21.65 -15.84
CA LEU A 267 24.69 20.46 -15.96
C LEU A 267 23.64 20.55 -17.08
N ASP A 268 23.24 21.77 -17.44
CA ASP A 268 22.24 22.10 -18.45
C ASP A 268 22.86 22.46 -19.82
N SER A 269 24.19 22.36 -19.94
CA SER A 269 24.98 22.82 -21.09
C SER A 269 25.20 21.74 -22.14
#